data_AF-A0A358D7F4-F1
#
_entry.id   AF-A0A358D7F4-F1
#
_cell.length_a   1.000
_cell.length_b   1.000
_cell.length_c   1.000
_cell.angle_alpha   90.00
_cell.angle_beta   90.00
_cell.angle_gamma   90.00
#
_symmetry.space_group_name_H-M   'P 1'
#
loop_
_entity.id
_entity.type
_entity.pdbx_description
1 polymer ?
#
loop_
_entity_poly.entity_id
_entity_poly.type
_entity_poly.pdbx_seq_one_letter_code
_entity_poly.pdbx_strand_id
1 'polypeptide(L)' 'AAGVFGSVRPTVADRIGDVLVAARARVAYYDNRLDDRSPQRMVGQHGSLTLEESVVPLLRAGAYAV' A
#
# COMPACT_ATOMS: atom_id res chain seq x y z
N ALA A 1 1.03 -11.30 -13.82
CA ALA A 1 1.10 -10.33 -12.71
C ALA A 1 2.48 -10.40 -12.08
N ALA A 2 3.14 -9.28 -11.75
CA ALA A 2 4.55 -9.23 -11.32
C ALA A 2 4.84 -9.83 -9.92
N GLY A 3 4.04 -10.79 -9.46
CA GLY A 3 4.23 -11.47 -8.17
C GLY A 3 3.83 -10.66 -6.93
N VAL A 4 3.30 -9.44 -7.09
CA VAL A 4 3.06 -8.48 -5.98
C VAL A 4 2.22 -9.04 -4.83
N PHE A 5 1.20 -9.87 -5.12
CA PHE A 5 0.33 -10.46 -4.10
C PHE A 5 0.67 -11.91 -3.74
N GLY A 6 1.68 -12.51 -4.37
CA GLY A 6 1.95 -13.95 -4.22
C GLY A 6 0.74 -14.83 -4.59
N SER A 7 0.50 -15.87 -3.79
CA SER A 7 -0.65 -16.77 -3.96
C SER A 7 -1.94 -16.11 -3.46
N VAL A 8 -2.86 -15.86 -4.38
CA VAL A 8 -4.15 -15.20 -4.09
C VAL A 8 -5.22 -16.27 -3.84
N ARG A 9 -5.92 -16.16 -2.71
CA ARG A 9 -7.08 -17.02 -2.42
C ARG A 9 -8.27 -16.62 -3.31
N PRO A 10 -9.05 -17.58 -3.85
CA PRO A 10 -10.18 -17.25 -4.73
C PRO A 10 -11.19 -16.27 -4.11
N THR A 11 -11.44 -16.38 -2.81
CA THR A 11 -12.41 -15.56 -2.08
C THR A 11 -12.06 -14.06 -1.99
N VAL A 12 -10.83 -13.67 -2.35
CA VAL A 12 -10.38 -12.27 -2.33
C VAL A 12 -9.90 -11.78 -3.70
N ALA A 13 -9.92 -12.63 -4.73
CA ALA A 13 -9.42 -12.29 -6.06
C ALA A 13 -10.13 -11.06 -6.63
N ASP A 14 -11.45 -11.01 -6.51
CA ASP A 14 -12.30 -9.92 -7.03
C ASP A 14 -12.08 -8.57 -6.31
N ARG A 15 -11.28 -8.53 -5.25
CA ARG A 15 -10.89 -7.27 -4.57
C ARG A 15 -9.68 -6.60 -5.21
N ILE A 16 -8.94 -7.31 -6.06
CA ILE A 16 -7.77 -6.78 -6.77
C ILE A 16 -8.26 -6.21 -8.10
N GLY A 17 -8.10 -4.90 -8.29
CA GLY A 17 -8.48 -4.26 -9.55
C GLY A 17 -7.65 -4.74 -10.73
N ASP A 18 -8.19 -4.59 -11.94
CA ASP A 18 -7.53 -4.99 -13.19
C ASP A 18 -6.21 -4.23 -13.42
N VAL A 19 -6.13 -3.01 -12.88
CA VAL A 19 -4.98 -2.11 -12.98
C VAL A 19 -4.58 -1.65 -11.58
N LEU A 20 -3.28 -1.67 -11.32
CA LEU A 20 -2.70 -1.17 -10.08
C LEU A 20 -1.66 -0.10 -10.39
N VAL A 21 -1.76 1.03 -9.69
CA VAL A 21 -0.85 2.16 -9.81
C VAL A 21 -0.12 2.32 -8.48
N ALA A 22 1.21 2.28 -8.53
CA ALA A 22 2.09 2.45 -7.37
C ALA A 22 3.12 3.54 -7.66
N ALA A 23 3.22 4.55 -6.79
CA ALA A 23 4.16 5.66 -6.95
C ALA A 23 5.61 5.20 -6.82
N ARG A 24 6.50 5.66 -7.71
CA ARG A 24 7.95 5.39 -7.64
C ARG A 24 8.79 6.58 -7.18
N ALA A 25 8.12 7.68 -6.86
CA ALA A 25 8.70 8.92 -6.37
C ALA A 25 7.89 9.42 -5.17
N ARG A 26 8.37 10.47 -4.49
CA ARG A 26 7.69 11.09 -3.33
C ARG A 26 6.49 11.93 -3.78
N VAL A 27 5.46 11.25 -4.27
CA VAL A 27 4.22 11.85 -4.80
C VAL A 27 3.01 11.05 -4.34
N ALA A 28 1.86 11.71 -4.27
CA ALA A 28 0.57 11.08 -4.07
C ALA A 28 -0.30 11.30 -5.32
N TYR A 29 -1.02 10.27 -5.75
CA TYR A 29 -1.99 10.38 -6.84
C TYR A 29 -3.37 10.68 -6.27
N TYR A 30 -4.03 11.70 -6.82
CA TYR A 30 -5.39 12.06 -6.47
C TYR A 30 -6.27 12.03 -7.71
N ASP A 31 -7.47 11.48 -7.57
CA ASP A 31 -8.50 11.60 -8.58
C ASP A 31 -9.32 12.88 -8.33
N ASN A 32 -9.03 13.91 -9.14
CA ASN A 32 -9.70 15.20 -9.01
C ASN A 32 -11.18 15.21 -9.43
N ARG A 33 -11.69 14.08 -9.93
CA ARG A 33 -13.12 13.87 -10.22
C ARG A 33 -13.94 13.57 -8.95
N LEU A 34 -13.30 13.18 -7.86
CA LEU A 34 -13.98 12.91 -6.59
C LEU A 34 -14.35 14.21 -5.88
N ASP A 35 -15.57 14.25 -5.34
CA ASP A 35 -16.10 15.40 -4.59
C ASP A 35 -15.33 15.58 -3.27
N ASP A 36 -14.97 14.48 -2.60
CA ASP A 36 -14.18 14.53 -1.38
C ASP A 36 -12.69 14.73 -1.68
N ARG A 37 -12.19 15.93 -1.33
CA ARG A 37 -10.77 16.30 -1.42
C ARG A 37 -10.06 16.32 -0.08
N SER A 38 -10.71 15.84 0.99
CA SER A 38 -10.12 15.80 2.33
C SER A 38 -8.75 15.12 2.43
N PRO A 39 -8.44 14.05 1.67
CA PRO A 39 -7.13 13.41 1.73
C PRO A 39 -5.98 14.31 1.26
N GLN A 40 -6.25 15.27 0.37
CA GLN A 40 -5.22 16.19 -0.15
C GLN A 40 -4.66 17.15 0.91
N ARG A 41 -5.32 17.27 2.07
CA ARG A 41 -4.86 18.11 3.19
C ARG A 41 -3.86 17.40 4.11
N MET A 42 -3.61 16.11 3.90
CA MET A 42 -2.68 15.36 4.72
C MET A 42 -1.24 15.77 4.43
N VAL A 43 -0.43 15.91 5.49
CA VAL A 43 0.99 16.31 5.37
C VAL A 43 1.84 15.19 4.76
N GLY A 44 1.45 13.93 4.94
CA GLY A 44 2.13 12.77 4.40
C GLY A 44 1.17 11.64 4.06
N GLN A 45 1.50 10.86 3.04
CA GLN A 45 0.80 9.66 2.58
C GLN A 45 1.82 8.52 2.42
N HIS A 46 1.34 7.29 2.60
CA HIS A 46 2.07 6.06 2.25
C HIS A 46 1.14 5.15 1.45
N GLY A 47 1.68 4.08 0.86
CA GLY A 47 0.87 3.03 0.21
C GLY A 47 1.48 2.46 -1.06
N SER A 48 2.68 2.91 -1.46
CA SER A 48 3.40 2.29 -2.56
C SER A 48 4.26 1.11 -2.10
N LEU A 49 5.00 0.54 -3.05
CA LEU A 49 5.86 -0.63 -2.90
C LEU A 49 7.35 -0.27 -2.68
N THR A 50 7.63 0.97 -2.26
CA THR A 50 9.00 1.41 -1.95
C THR A 50 9.46 0.87 -0.59
N LEU A 51 10.77 0.77 -0.37
CA LEU A 51 11.31 0.32 0.92
C LEU A 51 10.94 1.32 2.03
N GLU A 52 10.96 2.61 1.72
CA GLU A 52 10.61 3.70 2.62
C GLU A 52 9.16 3.61 3.13
N GLU A 53 8.25 3.06 2.32
CA GLU A 53 6.83 2.94 2.67
C GLU A 53 6.44 1.56 3.21
N SER A 54 7.21 0.51 2.90
CA SER A 54 6.84 -0.87 3.24
C SER A 54 7.59 -1.45 4.44
N VAL A 55 8.76 -0.91 4.80
CA VAL A 55 9.54 -1.43 5.93
C VAL A 55 8.93 -0.98 7.25
N VAL A 56 8.48 -1.96 8.05
CA VAL A 56 7.97 -1.75 9.41
C VAL A 56 8.87 -2.50 10.41
N PRO A 57 9.38 -1.85 11.47
CA PRO A 57 10.19 -2.52 12.47
C PRO A 57 9.42 -3.65 13.18
N LEU A 58 10.01 -4.85 13.24
CA LEU A 58 9.49 -5.95 14.04
C LEU A 58 10.30 -6.05 15.34
N LEU A 59 9.69 -5.61 16.44
CA LEU A 59 10.26 -5.80 17.78
C LEU A 59 9.79 -7.15 18.33
N ARG A 60 10.75 -7.98 18.72
CA ARG A 60 10.50 -9.32 19.26
C ARG A 60 10.60 -9.31 20.79
N ALA A 61 9.70 -10.01 21.46
CA ALA A 61 9.67 -10.09 22.93
C ALA A 61 9.06 -11.42 23.41
N GLY A 62 9.24 -11.74 24.70
CA GLY A 62 8.68 -12.92 25.34
C GLY A 62 9.10 -14.24 24.67
N ALA A 63 8.13 -15.10 24.37
CA ALA A 63 8.35 -16.39 23.69
C ALA A 63 8.98 -16.27 22.28
N TYR A 64 9.02 -15.07 21.72
CA TYR A 64 9.60 -14.80 20.41
C TYR A 64 10.95 -14.08 20.49
N ALA A 65 11.59 -13.96 21.66
CA ALA A 65 12.83 -13.19 21.83
C ALA A 65 14.09 -13.81 21.19
N VAL A 66 13.99 -15.00 20.59
CA VAL A 66 15.13 -15.77 20.03
C VAL A 66 15.22 -15.64 18.51
#